data_AF-A0AAP0Q1S7-F1
#
_entry.id   AF-A0AAP0Q1S7-F1
#
_cell.length_a   1.000
_cell.length_b   1.000
_cell.length_c   1.000
_cell.angle_alpha   90.00
_cell.angle_beta   90.00
_cell.angle_gamma   90.00
#
_symmetry.space_group_name_H-M   'P 1'
#
loop_
_entity.id
_entity.type
_entity.pdbx_description
1 polymer ?
#
loop_
_entity_poly.entity_id
_entity_poly.type
_entity_poly.pdbx_seq_one_letter_code
_entity_poly.pdbx_strand_id
1 'polypeptide(L)' 'MLLVTIVEFKVNLNGDLIRPFVPSRGIRQGCPLSPYLFILCSEGLSALLKKAEFENNLHGCKVIRGAP' A
#
# COMPACT_ATOMS: atom_id res chain seq x y z
N MET A 1 2.77 -8.58 -2.59
CA MET A 1 2.82 -7.29 -1.88
C MET A 1 3.24 -6.23 -2.89
N LEU A 2 2.28 -5.49 -3.45
CA LEU A 2 2.57 -4.40 -4.37
C LEU A 2 3.15 -3.25 -3.55
N LEU A 3 4.48 -3.21 -3.48
CA LEU A 3 5.19 -2.02 -3.03
C LEU A 3 4.92 -0.94 -4.08
N VAL A 4 4.76 0.32 -3.67
CA VAL A 4 4.84 1.43 -4.63
C VAL A 4 6.26 1.40 -5.20
N THR A 5 6.40 0.90 -6.43
CA THR A 5 7.70 0.55 -7.02
C THR A 5 8.39 1.74 -7.66
N ILE A 6 7.62 2.69 -8.17
CA ILE A 6 8.14 3.87 -8.87
C ILE A 6 7.60 5.10 -8.14
N VAL A 7 8.49 5.76 -7.43
CA VAL A 7 8.23 7.05 -6.76
C VAL A 7 9.37 7.99 -7.09
N GLU A 8 9.03 9.21 -7.48
CA GLU A 8 9.97 10.30 -7.65
C GLU A 8 9.71 11.32 -6.53
N PHE A 9 10.76 11.66 -5.78
CA PHE A 9 10.67 12.59 -4.66
C PHE A 9 11.31 13.93 -5.00
N LYS A 10 10.72 15.01 -4.48
CA LYS A 10 11.35 16.34 -4.40
C LYS A 10 11.41 16.76 -2.94
N VAL A 11 12.51 17.39 -2.53
CA VAL A 11 12.62 17.99 -1.20
C VAL A 11 12.38 19.49 -1.32
N ASN A 12 11.53 20.03 -0.45
CA ASN A 12 11.43 21.47 -0.27
C ASN A 12 12.50 21.91 0.73
N LEU A 13 13.45 22.70 0.28
CA LEU A 13 14.49 23.31 1.09
C LEU A 13 14.23 24.83 1.17
N ASN A 14 13.71 25.30 2.31
CA ASN A 14 13.44 26.72 2.57
C ASN A 14 12.53 27.41 1.54
N GLY A 15 11.58 26.69 0.95
CA GLY A 15 10.66 27.20 -0.07
C GLY A 15 11.05 26.77 -1.50
N ASP A 16 12.29 26.34 -1.72
CA ASP A 16 12.77 25.92 -3.02
C ASP A 16 12.73 24.40 -3.17
N LEU A 17 12.05 23.92 -4.21
CA LEU A 17 12.04 22.50 -4.55
C LEU A 17 13.34 22.13 -5.27
N ILE A 18 14.10 21.22 -4.66
CA ILE A 18 15.31 20.68 -5.29
C ILE A 18 14.95 19.74 -6.45
N ARG A 19 15.97 19.39 -7.24
CA ARG A 19 15.83 18.44 -8.34
C ARG A 19 15.21 17.12 -7.85
N PRO A 20 14.30 16.54 -8.64
CA PRO A 20 13.71 15.26 -8.28
C PRO A 20 14.77 14.15 -8.26
N PHE A 21 14.52 13.14 -7.43
CA PHE A 21 15.34 11.94 -7.37
C PHE A 21 14.48 10.70 -7.12
N VAL A 22 14.93 9.57 -7.65
CA VAL A 22 14.34 8.26 -7.36
C VAL A 22 15.10 7.68 -6.16
N PRO A 23 14.41 7.34 -5.06
CA PRO A 23 15.06 6.79 -3.90
C PRO A 23 15.51 5.35 -4.19
N SER A 24 16.70 4.99 -3.71
CA SER A 24 17.22 3.62 -3.84
C SER A 24 16.60 2.64 -2.84
N ARG A 25 15.83 3.14 -1.86
CA ARG A 25 15.15 2.36 -0.83
C ARG A 25 13.72 2.84 -0.71
N GLY A 26 12.83 1.95 -0.26
CA GLY A 26 11.45 2.30 0.00
C GLY A 26 11.30 3.37 1.10
N ILE A 27 10.07 3.83 1.28
CA ILE A 27 9.74 4.81 2.32
C ILE A 27 9.99 4.17 3.69
N ARG A 28 10.81 4.81 4.52
CA ARG A 28 11.11 4.30 5.86
C ARG A 28 9.91 4.51 6.80
N GLN A 29 9.72 3.56 7.73
CA GLN A 29 8.84 3.76 8.87
C GLN A 29 9.23 5.05 9.62
N GLY A 30 8.24 5.84 10.00
CA GLY A 30 8.44 7.19 10.55
C GLY A 30 8.34 8.32 9.50
N CYS A 31 8.23 8.00 8.21
CA CYS A 31 7.83 8.99 7.22
C CYS A 31 6.35 9.36 7.42
N PRO A 32 5.99 10.66 7.50
CA PRO A 32 4.60 11.09 7.65
C PRO A 32 3.65 10.60 6.55
N LEU A 33 4.18 10.21 5.38
CA LEU A 33 3.40 9.68 4.25
C LEU A 33 3.02 8.19 4.42
N SER A 34 3.79 7.41 5.18
CA SER A 34 3.57 5.96 5.30
C SER A 34 2.16 5.59 5.83
N PRO A 35 1.58 6.28 6.83
CA PRO A 35 0.23 5.99 7.30
C PRO A 35 -0.84 6.20 6.21
N TYR A 36 -0.74 7.26 5.41
CA TYR A 36 -1.69 7.55 4.34
C TYR A 36 -1.62 6.50 3.22
N LEU A 37 -0.41 6.10 2.83
CA LEU A 37 -0.23 5.04 1.85
C LEU A 37 -0.78 3.70 2.35
N PHE A 38 -0.61 3.39 3.64
CA PHE A 38 -1.20 2.20 4.23
C PHE A 38 -2.73 2.22 4.13
N ILE A 39 -3.37 3.34 4.50
CA ILE A 39 -4.82 3.50 4.42
C ILE A 39 -5.31 3.30 2.98
N LEU A 40 -4.72 4.01 2.01
CA LEU A 40 -5.09 3.90 0.60
C LEU A 40 -4.98 2.45 0.08
N CYS A 41 -3.89 1.76 0.40
CA CYS A 41 -3.71 0.36 0.03
C CYS A 41 -4.76 -0.54 0.71
N SER A 42 -5.08 -0.29 1.98
CA SER A 42 -6.04 -1.09 2.74
C SER A 42 -7.48 -0.92 2.22
N GLU A 43 -7.87 0.30 1.87
CA GLU A 43 -9.17 0.59 1.26
C GLU A 43 -9.29 -0.05 -0.13
N GLY A 44 -8.25 0.10 -0.97
CA GLY A 44 -8.21 -0.53 -2.28
C GLY A 44 -8.29 -2.07 -2.19
N LEU A 45 -7.54 -2.68 -1.26
CA LEU A 45 -7.61 -4.11 -1.02
C LEU A 45 -9.00 -4.53 -0.53
N SER A 46 -9.60 -3.79 0.39
CA SER A 46 -10.95 -4.06 0.90
C SER A 46 -11.99 -4.03 -0.23
N ALA A 47 -11.91 -3.04 -1.12
CA ALA A 47 -12.78 -2.95 -2.29
C ALA A 47 -12.59 -4.15 -3.25
N LEU A 48 -11.35 -4.57 -3.50
CA LEU A 48 -11.05 -5.73 -4.34
C LEU A 48 -11.57 -7.04 -3.71
N LEU A 49 -11.44 -7.20 -2.39
CA LEU A 49 -11.98 -8.36 -1.67
C LEU A 49 -13.50 -8.41 -1.76
N LYS A 50 -14.20 -7.29 -1.51
CA LYS A 50 -15.66 -7.21 -1.66
C LYS A 50 -16.13 -7.56 -3.09
N LYS A 51 -15.38 -7.08 -4.09
CA LYS A 51 -15.66 -7.43 -5.49
C LYS A 51 -15.48 -8.93 -5.74
N ALA A 52 -14.37 -9.52 -5.28
CA ALA A 52 -14.10 -10.94 -5.45
C ALA A 52 -15.12 -11.82 -4.68
N GLU A 53 -15.60 -11.35 -3.53
CA GLU A 53 -16.68 -12.01 -2.77
C GLU A 53 -17.99 -12.01 -3.57
N PHE A 54 -18.39 -10.86 -4.10
CA PHE A 54 -19.58 -10.72 -4.94
C PHE A 54 -19.52 -11.61 -6.19
N GLU A 55 -18.34 -11.73 -6.80
CA GLU A 55 -18.09 -12.58 -7.96
C GLU A 55 -17.97 -14.08 -7.61
N ASN A 56 -18.10 -14.46 -6.33
CA ASN A 56 -17.85 -15.83 -5.82
C ASN A 56 -16.44 -16.37 -6.17
N ASN A 57 -15.49 -15.46 -6.38
CA ASN A 57 -14.09 -15.79 -6.67
C ASN A 57 -13.26 -16.05 -5.41
N LEU A 58 -13.80 -15.72 -4.23
CA LEU A 58 -13.18 -16.05 -2.94
C LEU A 58 -13.59 -17.45 -2.49
N HIS A 59 -12.60 -18.30 -2.23
CA HIS A 59 -12.80 -19.60 -1.62
C HIS A 59 -12.32 -19.54 -0.18
N GLY A 60 -13.15 -20.02 0.76
CA GLY A 60 -12.76 -20.10 2.16
C GLY A 60 -11.51 -20.98 2.35
N CYS A 61 -10.59 -20.57 3.22
CA CYS A 61 -9.47 -21.40 3.62
C CYS A 61 -9.84 -22.19 4.88
N LYS A 62 -9.85 -23.51 4.79
CA LYS A 62 -10.08 -24.40 5.94
C LYS A 62 -8.74 -24.98 6.40
N VAL A 63 -8.19 -24.40 7.47
CA VAL A 63 -6.88 -24.82 8.01
C VAL A 63 -6.95 -26.21 8.64
N ILE A 64 -8.04 -26.52 9.36
CA ILE A 64 -8.33 -27.85 9.92
C ILE A 64 -9.85 -28.12 9.89
N ARG A 65 -10.27 -29.40 9.80
CA ARG A 65 -11.67 -29.80 10.06
C ARG A 65 -12.05 -29.51 11.52
N GLY A 66 -12.71 -28.37 11.77
CA GLY A 66 -13.22 -28.00 13.10
C GLY A 66 -12.57 -26.79 13.76
N ALA A 67 -11.80 -25.98 13.01
CA ALA A 67 -11.45 -24.63 13.47
C ALA A 67 -12.75 -23.80 13.64
N PRO A 68 -12.84 -22.94 14.67
CA PRO A 68 -14.01 -22.10 14.91
C PRO A 68 -14.33 -21.19 13.71
#